data_AF-E6SUP4-F1
#
_entry.id   AF-E6SUP4-F1
#
_cell.length_a   1.000
_cell.length_b   1.000
_cell.length_c   1.000
_cell.angle_alpha   90.00
_cell.angle_beta   90.00
_cell.angle_gamma   90.00
#
_symmetry.space_group_name_H-M   'P 1'
#
loop_
_entity.id
_entity.type
_entity.pdbx_description
1 polymer ?
#
loop_
_entity_poly.entity_id
_entity_poly.type
_entity_poly.pdbx_seq_one_letter_code
_entity_poly.pdbx_strand_id
1 'polypeptide(L)' 'MRKKRLRASQQRLKLTKEEEELIRCIRNYQNSFPNGYPQLLWYCQELFDKLVDLPRD' A
#
# COMPACT_ATOMS: atom_id res chain seq x y z
N MET A 1 2.82 34.20 -4.92
CA MET A 1 2.15 33.60 -3.74
C MET A 1 2.81 32.26 -3.40
N ARG A 2 3.44 32.11 -2.23
CA ARG A 2 4.05 30.82 -1.79
C ARG A 2 2.95 29.92 -1.23
N LYS A 3 2.63 28.82 -1.89
CA LYS A 3 1.72 27.78 -1.36
C LYS A 3 2.34 27.22 -0.08
N LYS A 4 1.74 27.53 1.07
CA LYS A 4 2.12 26.98 2.37
C LYS A 4 1.87 25.47 2.33
N ARG A 5 2.93 24.66 2.23
CA ARG A 5 2.83 23.20 2.29
C ARG A 5 2.40 22.85 3.72
N LEU A 6 1.13 22.52 3.91
CA LEU A 6 0.65 21.92 5.15
C LEU A 6 1.43 20.61 5.34
N ARG A 7 2.36 20.56 6.30
CA ARG A 7 2.95 19.30 6.73
C ARG A 7 1.85 18.59 7.50
N ALA A 8 1.12 17.71 6.84
CA ALA A 8 0.26 16.77 7.52
C ALA A 8 1.11 16.07 8.58
N SER A 9 0.74 16.20 9.85
CA SER A 9 1.31 15.41 10.92
C SER A 9 1.17 13.95 10.51
N GLN A 10 2.29 13.25 10.28
CA GLN A 10 2.23 11.82 10.01
C GLN A 10 1.74 11.14 11.28
N GLN A 11 0.41 10.98 11.40
CA GLN A 11 -0.16 10.10 12.40
C GLN A 11 0.35 8.71 12.07
N ARG A 12 1.26 8.22 12.91
CA ARG A 12 1.75 6.85 12.84
C ARG A 12 0.66 5.95 13.37
N LEU A 13 -0.20 5.49 12.46
CA LEU A 13 -1.06 4.35 12.73
C LEU A 13 -0.18 3.13 12.99
N LYS A 14 -0.53 2.35 14.01
CA LYS A 14 0.12 1.06 14.26
C LYS A 14 -0.52 0.06 13.29
N LEU A 15 0.26 -0.36 12.31
CA LEU A 15 -0.18 -1.33 11.30
C LEU A 15 0.12 -2.75 11.75
N THR A 16 -0.68 -3.71 11.27
CA THR A 16 -0.32 -5.13 11.29
C THR A 16 0.80 -5.40 10.28
N LYS A 17 1.43 -6.57 10.39
CA LYS A 17 2.49 -6.97 9.44
C LYS A 17 1.96 -7.03 8.00
N GLU A 18 0.74 -7.50 7.82
CA GLU A 18 0.10 -7.68 6.52
C GLU A 18 -0.28 -6.34 5.90
N GLU A 19 -0.80 -5.40 6.69
CA GLU A 19 -1.07 -4.02 6.25
C GLU A 19 0.20 -3.30 5.85
N GLU A 20 1.29 -3.45 6.62
CA GLU A 20 2.59 -2.87 6.29
C GLU A 20 3.13 -3.44 4.97
N GLU A 21 3.00 -4.75 4.77
CA GLU A 21 3.43 -5.44 3.56
C GLU A 21 2.65 -4.99 2.33
N LEU A 22 1.32 -4.82 2.43
CA LEU A 22 0.50 -4.27 1.34
C LEU A 22 0.96 -2.85 0.97
N ILE A 23 1.21 -1.99 1.95
CA ILE A 23 1.68 -0.61 1.69
C ILE A 23 3.06 -0.62 1.02
N ARG A 24 3.97 -1.51 1.45
CA ARG A 24 5.28 -1.69 0.81
C ARG A 24 5.12 -2.18 -0.63
N CYS A 25 4.25 -3.15 -0.88
CA CYS A 25 3.94 -3.65 -2.22
C CYS A 25 3.48 -2.52 -3.14
N ILE A 26 2.51 -1.72 -2.72
CA ILE A 26 1.96 -0.61 -3.52
C ILE A 26 3.04 0.43 -3.86
N ARG A 27 3.88 0.79 -2.88
CA ARG A 27 4.99 1.74 -3.12
C ARG A 27 6.02 1.17 -4.09
N ASN A 28 6.35 -0.10 -3.95
CA ASN A 28 7.27 -0.78 -4.85
C ASN A 28 6.70 -0.89 -6.26
N TYR A 29 5.42 -1.23 -6.39
CA TYR A 29 4.71 -1.24 -7.67
C TYR A 29 4.82 0.12 -8.38
N GLN A 30 4.50 1.22 -7.68
CA GLN A 30 4.61 2.57 -8.24
C GLN A 30 6.04 2.93 -8.66
N ASN A 31 7.06 2.57 -7.86
CA ASN A 31 8.47 2.84 -8.18
C ASN A 31 9.02 1.95 -9.29
N SER A 32 8.46 0.76 -9.44
CA SER A 32 8.89 -0.24 -10.42
C SER A 32 8.31 0.00 -11.80
N PHE A 33 7.34 0.91 -11.96
CA PHE A 33 6.77 1.20 -13.26
C PHE A 33 7.85 1.75 -14.21
N PRO A 34 7.96 1.22 -15.45
CA PRO A 34 7.10 0.21 -16.08
C PRO A 34 7.54 -1.26 -15.90
N ASN A 35 8.76 -1.51 -15.40
CA ASN A 35 9.41 -2.83 -15.39
C ASN A 35 8.80 -3.88 -14.44
N GLY A 36 8.07 -3.46 -13.40
CA GLY A 36 7.46 -4.35 -12.40
C GLY A 36 6.03 -4.77 -12.68
N TYR A 37 5.47 -4.34 -13.82
CA TYR A 37 4.19 -4.80 -14.31
C TYR A 37 4.37 -6.10 -15.12
N PRO A 38 3.50 -7.13 -14.99
CA PRO A 38 2.28 -7.21 -14.17
C PRO A 38 2.43 -7.92 -12.81
N GLN A 39 3.58 -8.51 -12.49
CA GLN A 39 3.70 -9.45 -11.36
C GLN A 39 3.47 -8.78 -9.99
N LEU A 40 3.93 -7.54 -9.82
CA LEU A 40 3.73 -6.81 -8.56
C LEU A 40 2.26 -6.41 -8.34
N LEU A 41 1.52 -6.16 -9.42
CA LEU A 41 0.08 -5.87 -9.32
C LEU A 41 -0.68 -7.10 -8.78
N TRP A 42 -0.39 -8.28 -9.34
CA TRP A 42 -0.96 -9.54 -8.86
C TRP A 42 -0.67 -9.78 -7.38
N TYR A 43 0.57 -9.57 -6.95
CA TYR A 43 0.95 -9.73 -5.55
C TYR A 43 0.22 -8.75 -4.63
N CYS A 44 0.10 -7.47 -5.02
CA CYS A 44 -0.65 -6.50 -4.21
C CYS A 44 -2.14 -6.86 -4.13
N GLN A 45 -2.71 -7.45 -5.17
CA GLN A 45 -4.12 -7.85 -5.21
C GLN A 45 -4.40 -9.05 -4.31
N GLU A 46 -3.53 -10.05 -4.30
CA GLU A 46 -3.63 -11.20 -3.38
C GLU A 46 -3.51 -10.75 -1.90
N LEU A 47 -2.59 -9.82 -1.60
CA LEU A 47 -2.45 -9.26 -0.25
C LEU A 47 -3.70 -8.48 0.18
N PHE A 48 -4.28 -7.72 -0.75
CA PHE A 48 -5.53 -7.02 -0.50
C PHE A 48 -6.66 -8.01 -0.20
N ASP A 49 -6.84 -9.02 -1.06
CA ASP A 49 -7.89 -10.03 -0.90
C ASP A 49 -7.77 -10.72 0.46
N LYS A 50 -6.56 -11.16 0.86
CA LYS A 50 -6.32 -11.74 2.19
C LYS A 50 -6.69 -10.82 3.36
N LEU A 51 -6.47 -9.51 3.21
CA LEU A 51 -6.79 -8.53 4.24
C LEU A 51 -8.28 -8.20 4.32
N VAL A 52 -9.02 -8.34 3.21
CA VAL A 52 -10.47 -8.04 3.15
C VAL A 52 -11.36 -9.27 3.26
N ASP A 53 -10.81 -10.47 3.03
CA ASP A 53 -11.52 -11.74 3.14
C ASP A 53 -11.72 -12.07 4.62
N LEU A 54 -12.73 -11.43 5.22
CA LEU A 54 -13.27 -11.76 6.52
C LEU A 54 -13.92 -13.15 6.43
N PRO A 55 -13.63 -14.08 7.36
CA PRO A 55 -14.41 -15.32 7.43
C PRO A 55 -15.89 -14.95 7.62
N ARG A 56 -16.72 -15.31 6.64
CA ARG A 56 -18.18 -15.26 6.78
C ARG A 56 -18.59 -16.47 7.61
N ASP A 57 -18.86 -16.25 8.90
CA ASP A 57 -19.75 -17.15 9.66
C ASP A 57 -21.17 -17.10 9.06
#